data_AF-A0A7U6GFA1-F1
#
_entry.id   AF-A0A7U6GFA1-F1
#
_cell.length_a   1.000
_cell.length_b   1.000
_cell.length_c   1.000
_cell.angle_alpha   90.00
_cell.angle_beta   90.00
_cell.angle_gamma   90.00
#
_symmetry.space_group_name_H-M   'P 1'
#
loop_
_entity.id
_entity.type
_entity.pdbx_description
1 polymer ?
#
loop_
_entity_poly.entity_id
_entity_poly.type
_entity_poly.pdbx_seq_one_letter_code
_entity_poly.pdbx_strand_id
1 'polypeptide(L)'
;MKDILISVSTLGVLGVLFGVLLGVFNEKFKVEEDPLVQAIYEVLPHGECGACGFPGCHPCAEAIAEGRAGYDACPVGGKEVEQKVREIMEKAKSA
;
A
#
# COMPACT_ATOMS: atom_id res chain seq x y z
N MET A 1 41.23 9.59 -20.00
CA MET A 1 40.94 8.18 -19.62
C MET A 1 40.91 8.00 -18.10
N LYS A 2 41.83 8.62 -17.35
CA LYS A 2 41.84 8.65 -15.88
C LYS A 2 40.57 9.29 -15.27
N ASP A 3 40.07 10.38 -15.86
CA ASP A 3 38.82 11.03 -15.42
C ASP A 3 37.59 10.15 -15.61
N ILE A 4 37.52 9.42 -16.73
CA ILE A 4 36.43 8.47 -17.00
C ILE A 4 36.45 7.35 -15.96
N LEU A 5 37.64 6.84 -15.63
CA LEU A 5 37.81 5.79 -14.63
C LEU A 5 37.36 6.24 -13.23
N ILE A 6 37.69 7.48 -12.86
CA ILE A 6 37.27 8.09 -11.58
C ILE A 6 35.75 8.23 -11.54
N SER A 7 35.13 8.78 -12.59
CA SER A 7 33.67 8.96 -12.66
C SER A 7 32.90 7.65 -12.58
N VAL A 8 33.37 6.61 -13.26
CA VAL A 8 32.75 5.27 -13.21
C VAL A 8 32.90 4.67 -11.80
N SER A 9 34.07 4.82 -11.20
CA SER A 9 34.32 4.30 -9.86
C SER A 9 33.48 5.00 -8.78
N THR A 10 33.35 6.32 -8.84
CA THR A 10 32.56 7.07 -7.86
C THR A 10 31.07 6.77 -7.97
N LEU A 11 30.51 6.74 -9.19
CA LEU A 11 29.11 6.35 -9.42
C LEU A 11 28.83 4.92 -8.96
N GLY A 12 29.74 3.98 -9.25
CA GLY A 12 29.62 2.59 -8.82
C GLY A 12 29.60 2.45 -7.30
N VAL A 13 30.53 3.09 -6.60
CA VAL A 13 30.59 3.06 -5.13
C VAL A 13 29.34 3.66 -4.52
N LEU A 14 28.87 4.80 -5.04
CA LEU A 14 27.71 5.51 -4.55
C LEU A 14 26.43 4.67 -4.77
N GLY A 15 26.30 4.04 -5.93
CA GLY A 15 25.17 3.15 -6.25
C GLY A 15 25.12 1.93 -5.33
N VAL A 16 26.28 1.29 -5.07
CA VAL A 16 26.35 0.16 -4.13
C VAL A 16 26.02 0.61 -2.70
N LEU A 17 26.56 1.75 -2.27
CA LEU A 17 26.30 2.33 -0.96
C LEU A 17 24.80 2.56 -0.75
N PHE A 18 24.14 3.26 -1.68
CA PHE A 18 22.71 3.54 -1.59
C PHE A 18 21.86 2.29 -1.75
N GLY A 19 22.25 1.36 -2.62
CA GLY A 19 21.53 0.09 -2.81
C GLY A 19 21.53 -0.77 -1.55
N VAL A 20 22.69 -0.92 -0.91
CA VAL A 20 22.80 -1.66 0.37
C VAL A 20 22.01 -0.96 1.46
N LEU A 21 22.13 0.37 1.57
CA LEU A 21 21.40 1.14 2.57
C LEU A 21 19.88 0.98 2.39
N LEU A 22 19.35 1.21 1.18
CA LEU A 22 17.92 1.05 0.92
C LEU A 22 17.43 -0.39 1.12
N GLY A 23 18.24 -1.40 0.76
CA GLY A 23 17.92 -2.81 0.99
C GLY A 23 17.78 -3.13 2.48
N VAL A 24 18.70 -2.66 3.32
CA VAL A 24 18.62 -2.83 4.78
C VAL A 24 17.37 -2.14 5.34
N PHE A 25 17.06 -0.93 4.86
CA PHE A 25 15.86 -0.21 5.29
C PHE A 25 14.57 -0.91 4.86
N ASN A 26 14.51 -1.49 3.65
CA ASN A 26 13.33 -2.20 3.17
C ASN A 26 12.98 -3.39 4.09
N GLU A 27 13.99 -4.16 4.52
CA GLU A 27 13.78 -5.32 5.38
C GLU A 27 13.53 -4.93 6.85
N LYS A 28 14.20 -3.87 7.34
CA LYS A 28 14.00 -3.35 8.71
C LYS A 28 12.65 -2.67 8.93
N PHE A 29 12.09 -2.02 7.91
CA PHE A 29 10.84 -1.25 7.98
C PHE A 29 9.71 -1.88 7.19
N LYS A 30 9.77 -3.20 6.97
CA LYS A 30 8.66 -3.92 6.36
C LYS A 30 7.45 -3.81 7.28
N VAL A 31 6.48 -3.00 6.88
CA VAL A 31 5.20 -2.85 7.60
C VAL A 31 4.45 -4.17 7.45
N GLU A 32 4.13 -4.81 8.57
CA GLU A 32 3.19 -5.93 8.61
C GLU A 32 1.79 -5.36 8.35
N GLU A 33 1.31 -5.55 7.13
CA GLU A 33 -0.06 -5.17 6.77
C GLU A 33 -1.03 -6.22 7.34
N ASP A 34 -2.11 -5.73 7.95
CA ASP A 34 -3.19 -6.60 8.42
C ASP A 34 -3.82 -7.33 7.21
N PRO A 35 -3.91 -8.67 7.23
CA PRO A 35 -4.49 -9.44 6.12
C PRO A 35 -5.93 -9.02 5.78
N LEU A 36 -6.69 -8.47 6.74
CA LEU A 36 -8.01 -7.92 6.50
C LEU A 36 -7.96 -6.64 5.66
N VAL A 37 -7.04 -5.73 5.99
CA VAL A 37 -6.83 -4.49 5.24
C VAL A 37 -6.44 -4.82 3.80
N GLN A 38 -5.54 -5.79 3.62
CA GLN A 38 -5.12 -6.24 2.30
C GLN A 38 -6.29 -6.83 1.49
N ALA A 39 -7.11 -7.68 2.11
CA ALA A 39 -8.28 -8.27 1.44
C ALA A 39 -9.30 -7.19 0.99
N ILE A 40 -9.53 -6.18 1.83
CA ILE A 40 -10.41 -5.04 1.48
C ILE A 40 -9.76 -4.19 0.38
N TYR A 41 -8.45 -3.96 0.44
CA TYR A 41 -7.72 -3.18 -0.55
C TYR A 41 -7.78 -3.82 -1.94
N GLU A 42 -7.68 -5.14 -2.05
CA GLU A 42 -7.75 -5.88 -3.32
C GLU A 42 -9.09 -5.73 -4.05
N VAL A 43 -10.18 -5.42 -3.35
CA VAL A 43 -11.50 -5.20 -3.98
C VAL A 43 -11.79 -3.73 -4.28
N LEU A 44 -10.94 -2.81 -3.83
CA LEU A 44 -11.05 -1.38 -4.14
C LEU A 44 -10.52 -1.05 -5.55
N PRO A 45 -10.84 0.12 -6.11
CA PRO A 45 -10.36 0.53 -7.43
C PRO A 45 -8.87 0.93 -7.49
N HIS A 46 -8.08 0.73 -6.42
CA HIS A 46 -6.63 0.99 -6.36
C HIS A 46 -6.22 2.41 -6.80
N GLY A 47 -6.97 3.43 -6.39
CA GLY A 47 -6.73 4.82 -6.77
C GLY A 47 -6.50 5.78 -5.59
N GLU A 48 -5.93 6.94 -5.91
CA GLU A 48 -5.61 8.04 -4.99
C GLU A 48 -6.57 9.24 -5.16
N CYS A 49 -7.85 8.95 -5.44
CA CYS A 49 -8.82 9.96 -5.88
C CYS A 49 -9.41 10.83 -4.77
N GLY A 50 -9.28 10.44 -3.50
CA GLY A 50 -9.78 11.22 -2.35
C GLY A 50 -11.30 11.26 -2.16
N ALA A 51 -12.09 10.61 -3.03
CA ALA A 51 -13.55 10.77 -3.05
C ALA A 51 -14.26 10.25 -1.79
N CYS A 52 -13.64 9.31 -1.08
CA CYS A 52 -14.13 8.75 0.19
C CYS A 52 -13.67 9.52 1.43
N GLY A 53 -12.90 10.61 1.27
CA GLY A 53 -12.33 11.38 2.37
C GLY A 53 -10.98 10.86 2.90
N PHE A 54 -10.45 9.77 2.32
CA PHE A 54 -9.12 9.21 2.60
C PHE A 54 -8.15 9.51 1.45
N PRO A 55 -6.83 9.67 1.71
CA PRO A 55 -5.88 10.06 0.68
C PRO A 55 -5.71 9.03 -0.44
N GLY A 56 -6.05 7.76 -0.18
CA GLY A 56 -5.97 6.67 -1.14
C GLY A 56 -6.83 5.47 -0.76
N CYS A 57 -6.83 4.46 -1.63
CA CYS A 57 -7.59 3.22 -1.39
C CYS A 57 -7.07 2.41 -0.21
N HIS A 58 -5.76 2.41 0.04
CA HIS A 58 -5.17 1.70 1.18
C HIS A 58 -5.60 2.26 2.54
N PRO A 59 -5.49 3.57 2.82
CA PRO A 59 -6.01 4.16 4.06
C PRO A 59 -7.54 4.10 4.16
N CYS A 60 -8.24 4.04 3.02
CA CYS A 60 -9.68 3.75 3.01
C CYS A 60 -9.95 2.30 3.46
N ALA A 61 -9.18 1.31 2.99
CA ALA A 61 -9.31 -0.08 3.42
C ALA A 61 -9.01 -0.25 4.91
N GLU A 62 -7.97 0.44 5.42
CA GLU A 62 -7.62 0.48 6.84
C GLU A 62 -8.75 1.05 7.69
N ALA A 63 -9.34 2.18 7.25
CA ALA A 63 -10.47 2.77 7.95
C ALA A 63 -11.73 1.88 7.94
N ILE A 64 -11.97 1.11 6.88
CA ILE A 64 -13.06 0.13 6.82
C ILE A 64 -12.79 -1.04 7.78
N ALA A 65 -11.57 -1.59 7.77
CA ALA A 65 -11.17 -2.70 8.64
C ALA A 65 -11.30 -2.32 10.12
N GLU A 66 -10.94 -1.09 10.49
CA GLU A 66 -11.08 -0.56 11.85
C GLU A 66 -12.51 -0.12 12.21
N GLY A 67 -13.45 -0.14 11.26
CA GLY A 67 -14.83 0.32 11.47
C GLY A 67 -14.98 1.84 11.59
N ARG A 68 -13.96 2.61 11.19
CA ARG A 68 -14.03 4.08 11.07
C ARG A 68 -14.78 4.53 9.81
N ALA A 69 -14.90 3.67 8.81
CA ALA A 69 -15.64 3.90 7.56
C ALA A 69 -16.67 2.79 7.30
N GLY A 70 -17.78 3.14 6.63
CA GLY A 70 -18.80 2.19 6.21
C GLY A 70 -18.35 1.28 5.06
N TYR A 71 -19.07 0.20 4.80
CA TYR A 71 -18.74 -0.72 3.69
C TYR A 71 -18.94 -0.08 2.31
N ASP A 72 -19.77 0.96 2.24
CA ASP A 72 -20.05 1.78 1.06
C ASP A 72 -19.10 2.98 0.92
N ALA A 73 -18.02 3.04 1.72
CA ALA A 73 -17.14 4.20 1.80
C ALA A 73 -16.53 4.61 0.45
N CYS A 74 -16.36 3.70 -0.52
CA CYS A 74 -15.84 4.03 -1.84
C CYS A 74 -16.95 4.40 -2.83
N PRO A 75 -17.22 5.70 -3.08
CA PRO A 75 -18.27 6.11 -4.02
C PRO A 75 -17.94 5.76 -5.48
N VAL A 76 -16.64 5.68 -5.81
CA VAL A 76 -16.16 5.34 -7.17
C VAL A 76 -16.37 3.87 -7.49
N GLY A 77 -16.14 2.99 -6.51
CA GLY A 77 -16.39 1.56 -6.63
C GLY A 77 -17.88 1.20 -6.60
N GLY A 78 -18.69 2.05 -5.97
CA GLY A 78 -20.15 1.89 -5.92
C GLY A 78 -20.57 0.56 -5.29
N LYS A 79 -21.75 0.07 -5.71
CA LYS A 79 -22.37 -1.11 -5.09
C LYS A 79 -21.59 -2.41 -5.25
N GLU A 80 -20.83 -2.56 -6.34
CA GLU A 80 -20.05 -3.78 -6.56
C GLU A 80 -18.96 -3.94 -5.50
N VAL A 81 -18.22 -2.85 -5.24
CA VAL A 81 -17.19 -2.81 -4.20
C VAL A 81 -17.82 -2.94 -2.82
N GLU A 82 -18.92 -2.25 -2.55
CA GLU A 82 -19.65 -2.36 -1.29
C GLU A 82 -20.01 -3.81 -0.94
N GLN A 83 -20.55 -4.57 -1.91
CA GLN A 83 -20.92 -5.97 -1.71
C GLN A 83 -19.71 -6.85 -1.37
N LYS A 84 -18.61 -6.69 -2.13
CA LYS A 84 -17.37 -7.44 -1.89
C LYS A 84 -16.77 -7.13 -0.51
N VAL A 85 -16.75 -5.86 -0.13
CA VAL A 85 -16.26 -5.41 1.19
C VAL A 85 -17.13 -5.99 2.32
N ARG A 86 -18.46 -5.99 2.15
CA ARG A 86 -19.39 -6.63 3.11
C ARG A 86 -19.08 -8.12 3.29
N GLU A 87 -18.92 -8.85 2.20
CA GLU A 87 -18.59 -10.29 2.25
C GLU A 87 -17.27 -10.55 2.97
N ILE A 88 -16.24 -9.73 2.75
CA ILE A 88 -14.95 -9.83 3.44
C ILE A 88 -15.11 -9.57 4.94
N MET A 89 -15.81 -8.50 5.31
CA MET A 89 -16.04 -8.12 6.71
C MET A 89 -16.92 -9.13 7.46
N GLU A 90 -17.89 -9.76 6.80
CA GLU A 90 -18.71 -10.83 7.37
C GLU A 90 -17.92 -12.12 7.58
N LYS A 91 -17.06 -12.49 6.64
CA LYS A 91 -16.13 -13.62 6.80
C LYS A 91 -15.14 -13.37 7.94
N ALA A 92 -14.64 -12.15 8.07
CA ALA A 92 -13.72 -11.78 9.14
C ALA A 92 -14.35 -11.81 10.54
N LYS A 93 -15.66 -11.53 10.66
CA LYS A 93 -16.40 -11.63 11.94
C LYS A 93 -16.80 -13.05 12.32
N SER A 94 -16.78 -13.99 11.38
CA SER A 94 -17.21 -15.38 11.57
C SER A 94 -16.04 -16.37 11.75
N ALA A 95 -14.81 -15.88 11.67
CA ALA A 95 -13.57 -16.59 12.03
C ALA A 95 -13.16 -16.29 13.49
#